data_AF-A0A167VAE2-F1
#
_entry.id   AF-A0A167VAE2-F1
#
_cell.length_a   1.000
_cell.length_b   1.000
_cell.length_c   1.000
_cell.angle_alpha   90.00
_cell.angle_beta   90.00
_cell.angle_gamma   90.00
#
_symmetry.space_group_name_H-M   'P 1'
#
loop_
_entity.id
_entity.type
_entity.pdbx_description
1 polymer ?
#
loop_
_entity_poly.entity_id
_entity_poly.type
_entity_poly.pdbx_seq_one_letter_code
_entity_poly.pdbx_strand_id
1 'polypeptide(L)'
;MAVKSLPANIDSEAQIEDMARRLQEILQNSARACGRVSRGRRARSSPWWNQECKDAHDDLPHYTTHLRRGEEVQRSRVKFCRILKRTRQKFWRNTINEVTTAEGVYKLTRWMKPRQRLQPPPLQVGDMTYSTDVEKAMALRKEKLERRDASDDIANGWQPAVSPPKEIPFARIISTKEVEKAVLHTGNTTPGSDGITTRMLQAAWPHIARPVTTLYNACLRLGHHPSVFKTAEVVMIPKLNKRDLTSFLLDRLASVRFQNATTPSARLRCGLPQGSPSSTVIYILITVAIYFLSGAAQRYGYADDTAMLFIGDSLEDTARQANEAIAAMESWGRGEAIHFDPEKTEVMHFSRRKADHDQSPIIHHGDKEIRAAPSMRWLGIWLDK
;
A
#
# COMPACT_ATOMS: atom_id res chain seq x y z
N MET A 1 36.26 3.58 3.85
CA MET A 1 36.79 2.90 5.06
C MET A 1 35.70 2.48 6.04
N ALA A 2 34.71 3.32 6.37
CA ALA A 2 33.70 3.05 7.41
C ALA A 2 32.96 1.68 7.36
N VAL A 3 32.75 1.07 6.19
CA VAL A 3 32.12 -0.27 6.13
C VAL A 3 33.01 -1.37 6.73
N LYS A 4 34.34 -1.19 6.72
CA LYS A 4 35.30 -2.13 7.33
C LYS A 4 35.31 -2.12 8.87
N SER A 5 34.68 -1.12 9.50
CA SER A 5 34.53 -1.03 10.96
C SER A 5 33.17 -1.54 11.46
N LEU A 6 32.37 -2.19 10.61
CA LEU A 6 31.20 -2.95 11.04
C LEU A 6 31.63 -4.32 11.56
N PRO A 7 30.94 -4.88 12.58
CA PRO A 7 31.31 -6.17 13.15
C PRO A 7 31.13 -7.31 12.13
N ALA A 8 32.05 -8.28 12.17
CA ALA A 8 32.05 -9.42 11.23
C ALA A 8 31.06 -10.53 11.63
N ASN A 9 30.82 -10.67 12.94
CA ASN A 9 29.90 -11.62 13.58
C ASN A 9 28.96 -10.84 14.53
N ILE A 10 27.77 -11.37 14.77
CA ILE A 10 26.73 -10.75 15.60
C ILE A 10 26.06 -11.86 16.41
N ASP A 11 26.21 -11.86 17.72
CA ASP A 11 25.75 -12.93 18.63
C ASP A 11 24.72 -12.45 19.67
N SER A 12 24.27 -11.19 19.57
CA SER A 12 23.29 -10.59 20.48
C SER A 12 22.40 -9.55 19.78
N GLU A 13 21.21 -9.31 20.32
CA GLU A 13 20.26 -8.29 19.83
C GLU A 13 20.87 -6.87 19.86
N ALA A 14 21.64 -6.55 20.90
CA ALA A 14 22.33 -5.26 21.02
C ALA A 14 23.32 -5.01 19.87
N GLN A 15 24.01 -6.06 19.39
CA GLN A 15 24.90 -5.97 18.24
C GLN A 15 24.12 -5.89 16.91
N ILE A 16 22.93 -6.49 16.81
CA ILE A 16 22.01 -6.28 15.68
C ILE A 16 21.62 -4.79 15.60
N GLU A 17 21.23 -4.20 16.73
CA GLU A 17 20.82 -2.78 16.79
C GLU A 17 21.97 -1.81 16.47
N ASP A 18 23.16 -2.03 17.03
CA ASP A 18 24.34 -1.21 16.73
C ASP A 18 24.75 -1.33 15.24
N MET A 19 24.81 -2.54 14.70
CA MET A 19 25.22 -2.75 13.31
C MET A 19 24.20 -2.19 12.31
N ALA A 20 22.89 -2.35 12.57
CA ALA A 20 21.85 -1.78 11.72
C ALA A 20 21.90 -0.24 11.71
N ARG A 21 22.05 0.38 12.88
CA ARG A 21 22.20 1.83 13.04
C ARG A 21 23.42 2.37 12.28
N ARG A 22 24.60 1.77 12.49
CA ARG A 22 25.84 2.17 11.80
C ARG A 22 25.74 1.99 10.29
N LEU A 23 25.12 0.90 9.82
CA LEU A 23 24.92 0.66 8.39
C LEU A 23 24.00 1.73 7.77
N GLN A 24 22.90 2.09 8.44
CA GLN A 24 22.01 3.18 8.03
C GLN A 24 22.75 4.53 8.00
N GLU A 25 23.49 4.86 9.05
CA GLU A 25 24.28 6.10 9.13
C GLU A 25 25.34 6.18 8.02
N ILE A 26 26.07 5.10 7.75
CA ILE A 26 27.04 5.02 6.65
C ILE A 26 26.34 5.31 5.31
N LEU A 27 25.21 4.66 5.05
CA LEU A 27 24.45 4.85 3.81
C LEU A 27 23.90 6.28 3.68
N GLN A 28 23.35 6.86 4.74
CA GLN A 28 22.87 8.24 4.77
C GLN A 28 24.00 9.27 4.62
N ASN A 29 25.15 9.04 5.24
CA ASN A 29 26.31 9.92 5.12
C ASN A 29 26.93 9.84 3.71
N SER A 30 27.04 8.64 3.13
CA SER A 30 27.40 8.47 1.72
C SER A 30 26.38 9.14 0.78
N ALA A 31 25.08 9.00 1.04
CA ALA A 31 24.03 9.66 0.28
C ALA A 31 24.13 11.19 0.32
N ARG A 32 24.38 11.77 1.50
CA ARG A 32 24.58 13.22 1.69
C ARG A 32 25.86 13.74 1.04
N ALA A 33 26.94 12.96 1.05
CA ALA A 33 28.21 13.33 0.43
C ALA A 33 28.17 13.24 -1.11
N CYS A 34 27.51 12.22 -1.67
CA CYS A 34 27.45 11.99 -3.12
C CYS A 34 26.25 12.69 -3.80
N GLY A 35 25.18 13.01 -3.06
CA GLY A 35 23.92 13.48 -3.60
C GLY A 35 23.74 14.99 -3.56
N ARG A 36 23.27 15.57 -4.67
CA ARG A 36 22.58 16.88 -4.64
C ARG A 36 21.11 16.65 -4.32
N VAL A 37 20.59 17.34 -3.30
CA VAL A 37 19.15 17.32 -2.96
C VAL A 37 18.34 17.72 -4.19
N SER A 38 17.39 16.88 -4.59
CA SER A 38 16.49 17.15 -5.71
C SER A 38 15.64 18.38 -5.39
N ARG A 39 15.96 19.54 -6.00
CA ARG A 39 15.21 20.80 -5.89
C ARG A 39 13.88 20.73 -6.67
N GLY A 40 13.03 19.78 -6.28
CA GLY A 40 11.77 19.46 -6.94
C GLY A 40 11.93 18.92 -8.37
N ARG A 41 10.81 18.52 -8.97
CA ARG A 41 10.77 18.33 -10.43
C ARG A 41 10.86 19.72 -11.07
N ARG A 42 11.94 20.02 -11.80
CA ARG A 42 11.88 21.03 -12.86
C ARG A 42 10.62 20.76 -13.69
N ALA A 43 9.82 21.79 -13.96
CA ALA A 43 8.64 21.65 -14.78
C ALA A 43 9.06 21.03 -16.12
N ARG A 44 8.63 19.79 -16.39
CA ARG A 44 8.87 19.16 -17.69
C ARG A 44 8.15 20.02 -18.72
N SER A 45 8.89 20.50 -19.72
CA SER A 45 8.30 21.11 -20.90
C SER A 45 7.25 20.15 -21.49
N SER A 46 6.17 20.70 -22.03
CA SER A 46 5.13 19.88 -22.63
C SER A 46 5.71 19.06 -23.80
N PRO A 47 5.43 17.75 -23.94
CA PRO A 47 6.04 16.92 -24.98
C PRO A 47 5.82 17.39 -26.42
N TRP A 48 4.76 18.16 -26.66
CA TRP A 48 4.43 18.78 -27.95
C TRP A 48 5.14 20.13 -28.20
N TRP A 49 5.91 20.65 -27.24
CA TRP A 49 6.65 21.89 -27.38
C TRP A 49 7.94 21.64 -28.18
N ASN A 50 7.92 22.05 -29.45
CA ASN A 50 9.04 21.94 -30.38
C ASN A 50 9.69 23.32 -30.63
N GLN A 51 10.71 23.36 -31.50
CA GLN A 51 11.39 24.60 -31.87
C GLN A 51 10.41 25.64 -32.47
N GLU A 52 9.46 25.23 -33.33
CA GLU A 52 8.43 26.14 -33.87
C GLU A 52 7.61 26.85 -32.78
N CYS A 53 7.30 26.16 -31.67
CA CYS A 53 6.59 26.77 -30.54
C CYS A 53 7.46 27.80 -29.81
N LYS A 54 8.78 27.57 -29.77
CA LYS A 54 9.76 28.48 -29.18
C LYS A 54 9.95 29.71 -30.08
N ASP A 55 10.21 29.52 -31.37
CA ASP A 55 10.38 30.62 -32.32
C ASP A 55 9.14 31.54 -32.34
N ALA A 56 7.95 30.93 -32.38
CA ALA A 56 6.69 31.67 -32.36
C ALA A 56 6.34 32.30 -30.99
N HIS A 57 6.97 31.86 -29.90
CA HIS A 57 6.89 32.48 -28.58
C HIS A 57 7.86 33.66 -28.47
N ASP A 58 9.06 33.51 -29.00
CA ASP A 58 10.11 34.52 -28.97
C ASP A 58 9.79 35.67 -29.97
N ASP A 59 9.00 35.37 -31.02
CA ASP A 59 8.30 36.33 -31.90
C ASP A 59 7.20 37.17 -31.18
N LEU A 60 6.79 36.83 -29.96
CA LEU A 60 5.77 37.61 -29.24
C LEU A 60 6.40 38.88 -28.66
N PRO A 61 5.85 40.08 -28.99
CA PRO A 61 6.33 41.33 -28.40
C PRO A 61 6.29 41.27 -26.87
N HIS A 62 7.46 41.37 -26.24
CA HIS A 62 7.57 41.46 -24.80
C HIS A 62 6.90 42.75 -24.31
N TYR A 63 6.16 42.65 -23.21
CA TYR A 63 5.27 43.70 -22.69
C TYR A 63 5.98 45.01 -22.26
N THR A 64 7.31 45.02 -22.30
CA THR A 64 8.20 46.13 -21.89
C THR A 64 8.39 47.22 -22.94
N THR A 65 7.89 47.06 -24.18
CA THR A 65 7.91 48.14 -25.19
C THR A 65 6.55 48.83 -25.31
N HIS A 66 6.41 49.99 -24.64
CA HIS A 66 5.19 50.82 -24.62
C HIS A 66 4.72 51.36 -25.99
N LEU A 67 5.43 51.07 -27.08
CA LEU A 67 5.24 51.63 -28.42
C LEU A 67 4.60 50.66 -29.44
N ARG A 68 4.21 49.44 -29.06
CA ARG A 68 3.46 48.53 -29.95
C ARG A 68 2.05 48.24 -29.46
N ARG A 69 1.13 49.17 -29.75
CA ARG A 69 -0.32 48.88 -29.84
C ARG A 69 -0.69 48.85 -31.33
N GLY A 70 -1.19 47.72 -31.83
CA GLY A 70 -1.56 47.61 -33.25
C GLY A 70 -1.81 46.19 -33.72
N GLU A 71 -2.15 46.09 -35.00
CA GLU A 71 -2.52 44.83 -35.66
C GLU A 71 -1.41 43.78 -35.61
N GLU A 72 -0.14 44.19 -35.64
CA GLU A 72 1.03 43.29 -35.56
C GLU A 72 1.05 42.42 -34.31
N VAL A 73 0.78 42.99 -33.13
CA VAL A 73 0.77 42.24 -31.86
C VAL A 73 -0.34 41.19 -31.88
N GLN A 74 -1.49 41.54 -32.47
CA GLN A 74 -2.60 40.61 -32.65
C GLN A 74 -2.28 39.52 -33.68
N ARG A 75 -1.62 39.88 -34.80
CA ARG A 75 -1.13 38.92 -35.81
C ARG A 75 -0.12 37.94 -35.20
N SER A 76 0.85 38.39 -34.40
CA SER A 76 1.81 37.51 -33.70
C SER A 76 1.13 36.61 -32.67
N ARG A 77 0.17 37.12 -31.88
CA ARG A 77 -0.65 36.30 -30.96
C ARG A 77 -1.46 35.23 -31.70
N VAL A 78 -2.11 35.57 -32.81
CA VAL A 78 -2.86 34.62 -33.66
C VAL A 78 -1.93 33.59 -34.29
N LYS A 79 -0.74 34.01 -34.79
CA LYS A 79 0.32 33.13 -35.30
C LYS A 79 0.75 32.11 -34.23
N PHE A 80 1.09 32.58 -33.03
CA PHE A 80 1.48 31.73 -31.90
C PHE A 80 0.38 30.75 -31.50
N CYS A 81 -0.87 31.22 -31.30
CA CYS A 81 -1.99 30.35 -30.98
C CYS A 81 -2.29 29.32 -32.09
N ARG A 82 -2.11 29.66 -33.37
CA ARG A 82 -2.25 28.74 -34.50
C ARG A 82 -1.16 27.68 -34.48
N ILE A 83 0.10 28.06 -34.25
CA ILE A 83 1.24 27.14 -34.15
C ILE A 83 1.04 26.19 -32.97
N LEU A 84 0.73 26.69 -31.76
CA LEU A 84 0.41 25.87 -30.59
C LEU A 84 -0.71 24.85 -30.84
N LYS A 85 -1.79 25.27 -31.51
CA LYS A 85 -2.89 24.34 -31.87
C LYS A 85 -2.39 23.27 -32.84
N ARG A 86 -1.65 23.65 -33.87
CA ARG A 86 -1.10 22.76 -34.91
C ARG A 86 -0.11 21.74 -34.34
N THR A 87 0.89 22.18 -33.59
CA THR A 87 1.95 21.32 -33.02
C THR A 87 1.37 20.34 -32.02
N ARG A 88 0.48 20.81 -31.13
CA ARG A 88 -0.27 19.95 -30.20
C ARG A 88 -1.12 18.92 -30.93
N GLN A 89 -1.89 19.32 -31.95
CA GLN A 89 -2.74 18.39 -32.70
C GLN A 89 -1.91 17.36 -33.49
N LYS A 90 -0.82 17.79 -34.15
CA LYS A 90 0.09 16.90 -34.90
C LYS A 90 0.76 15.89 -33.96
N PHE A 91 1.29 16.35 -32.82
CA PHE A 91 1.88 15.47 -31.80
C PHE A 91 0.89 14.37 -31.37
N TRP A 92 -0.32 14.74 -30.94
CA TRP A 92 -1.29 13.74 -30.47
C TRP A 92 -1.78 12.80 -31.58
N ARG A 93 -1.96 13.29 -32.82
CA ARG A 93 -2.33 12.43 -33.96
C ARG A 93 -1.23 11.40 -34.25
N ASN A 94 0.02 11.83 -34.28
CA ASN A 94 1.17 10.92 -34.43
C ASN A 94 1.24 9.91 -33.28
N THR A 95 1.14 10.35 -32.02
CA THR A 95 1.16 9.46 -30.86
C THR A 95 0.04 8.42 -30.88
N ILE A 96 -1.15 8.75 -31.41
CA ILE A 96 -2.24 7.78 -31.57
C ILE A 96 -1.91 6.77 -32.68
N ASN A 97 -1.44 7.26 -33.84
CA ASN A 97 -1.08 6.41 -34.98
C ASN A 97 0.11 5.47 -34.71
N GLU A 98 1.01 5.85 -33.80
CA GLU A 98 2.19 5.08 -33.40
C GLU A 98 1.91 4.01 -32.33
N VAL A 99 0.69 3.95 -31.76
CA VAL A 99 0.31 2.93 -30.77
C VAL A 99 -0.09 1.62 -31.46
N THR A 100 0.82 0.65 -31.42
CA THR A 100 0.62 -0.72 -31.91
C THR A 100 0.48 -1.76 -30.80
N THR A 101 0.69 -1.38 -29.53
CA THR A 101 0.71 -2.30 -28.38
C THR A 101 -0.33 -1.94 -27.32
N ALA A 102 -0.80 -2.95 -26.58
CA ALA A 102 -1.73 -2.75 -25.46
C ALA A 102 -1.18 -1.78 -24.40
N GLU A 103 0.14 -1.79 -24.12
CA GLU A 103 0.78 -0.84 -23.20
C GLU A 103 0.67 0.62 -23.72
N GLY A 104 0.75 0.83 -25.03
CA GLY A 104 0.51 2.13 -25.67
C GLY A 104 -0.92 2.62 -25.48
N VAL A 105 -1.91 1.73 -25.60
CA VAL A 105 -3.33 2.04 -25.33
C VAL A 105 -3.54 2.43 -23.87
N TYR A 106 -2.92 1.73 -22.92
CA TYR A 106 -2.96 2.12 -21.50
C TYR A 106 -2.31 3.49 -21.21
N LYS A 107 -1.28 3.89 -21.98
CA LYS A 107 -0.70 5.24 -21.88
C LYS A 107 -1.68 6.31 -22.40
N LEU A 108 -2.40 6.05 -23.49
CA LEU A 108 -3.43 6.94 -24.04
C LEU A 108 -4.59 7.17 -23.06
N THR A 109 -5.16 6.11 -22.46
CA THR A 109 -6.30 6.23 -21.53
C THR A 109 -5.96 7.07 -20.30
N ARG A 110 -4.70 7.04 -19.83
CA ARG A 110 -4.20 7.89 -18.74
C ARG A 110 -4.20 9.38 -19.07
N TRP A 111 -4.19 9.77 -20.34
CA TRP A 111 -4.28 11.16 -20.79
C TRP A 111 -5.70 11.63 -21.06
N MET A 112 -6.62 10.71 -21.38
CA MET A 112 -8.06 11.00 -21.49
C MET A 112 -8.71 11.27 -20.13
N LYS A 113 -8.20 10.66 -19.06
CA LYS A 113 -8.67 10.95 -17.70
C LYS A 113 -8.35 12.42 -17.34
N PRO A 114 -9.34 13.24 -16.94
CA PRO A 114 -9.09 14.62 -16.53
C PRO A 114 -8.10 14.63 -15.37
N ARG A 115 -7.12 15.53 -15.42
CA ARG A 115 -6.17 15.74 -14.32
C ARG A 115 -6.89 16.38 -13.14
N GLN A 116 -7.52 15.57 -12.29
CA GLN A 116 -7.93 16.00 -10.97
C GLN A 116 -6.70 16.53 -10.23
N ARG A 117 -6.67 17.85 -10.01
CA ARG A 117 -5.89 18.41 -8.92
C ARG A 117 -6.59 17.95 -7.65
N LEU A 118 -6.05 16.91 -7.01
CA LEU A 118 -6.44 16.52 -5.67
C LEU A 118 -6.04 17.66 -4.73
N GLN A 119 -6.94 18.62 -4.56
CA GLN A 119 -7.04 19.49 -3.40
C GLN A 119 -7.92 18.71 -2.41
N PRO A 120 -7.33 17.93 -1.48
CA PRO A 120 -8.12 17.19 -0.50
C PRO A 120 -8.93 18.19 0.33
N PRO A 121 -10.26 18.03 0.43
CA PRO A 121 -11.12 18.98 1.14
C PRO A 121 -10.71 19.10 2.62
N PRO A 122 -11.18 20.13 3.34
CA PRO A 122 -11.07 20.18 4.79
C PRO A 122 -11.49 18.84 5.41
N LEU A 123 -10.68 18.32 6.34
CA LEU A 123 -10.93 17.04 6.98
C LEU A 123 -11.87 17.28 8.17
N GLN A 124 -13.04 16.63 8.16
CA GLN A 124 -13.96 16.66 9.29
C GLN A 124 -13.77 15.41 10.16
N VAL A 125 -13.77 15.63 11.48
CA VAL A 125 -13.68 14.59 12.52
C VAL A 125 -14.60 15.01 13.66
N GLY A 126 -15.75 14.34 13.78
CA GLY A 126 -16.86 14.88 14.56
C GLY A 126 -17.22 16.28 14.04
N ASP A 127 -17.44 17.22 14.95
CA ASP A 127 -17.79 18.61 14.62
C ASP A 127 -16.56 19.48 14.24
N MET A 128 -15.34 18.96 14.39
CA MET A 128 -14.11 19.71 14.13
C MET A 128 -13.68 19.63 12.65
N THR A 129 -13.38 20.79 12.05
CA THR A 129 -12.93 20.90 10.65
C THR A 129 -11.48 21.37 10.56
N TYR A 130 -10.60 20.52 10.02
CA TYR A 130 -9.17 20.79 9.87
C TYR A 130 -8.83 21.20 8.44
N SER A 131 -8.18 22.36 8.27
CA SER A 131 -8.01 22.99 6.95
C SER A 131 -6.60 22.89 6.40
N THR A 132 -5.58 23.06 7.25
CA THR A 132 -4.16 23.04 6.88
C THR A 132 -3.61 21.61 6.77
N ASP A 133 -2.49 21.46 6.05
CA ASP A 133 -1.84 20.16 5.88
C ASP A 133 -1.34 19.55 7.19
N VAL A 134 -0.87 20.38 8.13
CA VAL A 134 -0.37 19.94 9.44
C VAL A 134 -1.52 19.46 10.33
N GLU A 135 -2.59 20.25 10.43
CA GLU A 135 -3.79 19.89 11.18
C GLU A 135 -4.42 18.60 10.64
N LYS A 136 -4.55 18.48 9.30
CA LYS A 136 -5.03 17.25 8.65
C LYS A 136 -4.16 16.05 8.98
N ALA A 137 -2.83 16.19 9.00
CA ALA A 137 -1.92 15.11 9.36
C ALA A 137 -2.02 14.72 10.85
N MET A 138 -2.15 15.69 11.77
CA MET A 138 -2.34 15.44 13.20
C MET A 138 -3.69 14.79 13.51
N ALA A 139 -4.77 15.28 12.89
CA ALA A 139 -6.11 14.69 13.02
C ALA A 139 -6.15 13.25 12.48
N LEU A 140 -5.52 12.98 11.33
CA LEU A 140 -5.40 11.61 10.80
C LEU A 140 -4.54 10.72 11.69
N ARG A 141 -3.46 11.24 12.28
CA ARG A 141 -2.65 10.50 13.28
C ARG A 141 -3.54 10.09 14.48
N LYS A 142 -4.26 11.04 15.10
CA LYS A 142 -5.14 10.75 16.24
C LYS A 142 -6.22 9.72 15.88
N GLU A 143 -6.97 9.96 14.79
CA GLU A 143 -8.13 9.16 14.40
C GLU A 143 -7.86 7.79 13.78
N LYS A 144 -6.62 7.54 13.34
CA LYS A 144 -6.25 6.31 12.60
C LYS A 144 -5.04 5.58 13.15
N LEU A 145 -4.14 6.25 13.85
CA LEU A 145 -2.94 5.62 14.42
C LEU A 145 -3.04 5.47 15.95
N GLU A 146 -3.75 6.37 16.63
CA GLU A 146 -3.89 6.39 18.10
C GLU A 146 -5.27 5.90 18.57
N ARG A 147 -6.09 5.35 17.66
CA ARG A 147 -7.48 4.88 17.92
C ARG A 147 -7.58 3.55 18.69
N ARG A 148 -6.52 2.77 18.72
CA ARG A 148 -6.40 1.51 19.47
C ARG A 148 -5.13 1.54 20.29
N ASP A 149 -5.16 0.96 21.48
CA ASP A 149 -4.00 0.91 22.37
C ASP A 149 -3.71 -0.52 22.88
N ALA A 150 -2.78 -0.66 23.85
CA ALA A 150 -2.34 -1.98 24.30
C ALA A 150 -3.39 -2.73 25.15
N SER A 151 -4.50 -2.10 25.55
CA SER A 151 -5.63 -2.83 26.15
C SER A 151 -6.48 -3.56 25.11
N ASP A 152 -6.34 -3.24 23.81
CA ASP A 152 -6.97 -3.97 22.70
C ASP A 152 -6.15 -5.21 22.25
N ASP A 153 -4.90 -5.34 22.73
CA ASP A 153 -4.02 -6.46 22.38
C ASP A 153 -4.24 -7.67 23.32
N ILE A 154 -4.01 -8.89 22.82
CA ILE A 154 -4.13 -10.12 23.62
C ILE A 154 -3.03 -10.13 24.69
N ALA A 155 -3.42 -10.15 25.98
CA ALA A 155 -2.50 -10.03 27.12
C ALA A 155 -1.35 -11.06 27.14
N ASN A 156 -1.53 -12.22 26.51
CA ASN A 156 -0.48 -13.19 26.21
C ASN A 156 -0.76 -13.89 24.87
N GLY A 157 -0.51 -13.23 23.74
CA GLY A 157 -0.68 -13.80 22.39
C GLY A 157 0.20 -15.03 22.05
N TRP A 158 0.93 -15.57 23.03
CA TRP A 158 1.72 -16.81 22.95
C TRP A 158 1.18 -17.93 23.85
N GLN A 159 0.00 -17.75 24.47
CA GLN A 159 -0.62 -18.72 25.37
C GLN A 159 -2.08 -19.05 24.96
N PRO A 160 -2.50 -20.33 25.05
CA PRO A 160 -1.69 -21.50 25.39
C PRO A 160 -0.67 -21.82 24.28
N ALA A 161 0.48 -22.40 24.67
CA ALA A 161 1.48 -22.82 23.70
C ALA A 161 0.90 -23.89 22.76
N VAL A 162 1.07 -23.71 21.45
CA VAL A 162 0.55 -24.64 20.43
C VAL A 162 1.13 -26.03 20.66
N SER A 163 0.27 -27.00 20.93
CA SER A 163 0.65 -28.39 21.22
C SER A 163 -0.01 -29.35 20.22
N PRO A 164 0.77 -30.19 19.50
CA PRO A 164 2.24 -30.20 19.45
C PRO A 164 2.80 -28.96 18.73
N PRO A 165 4.01 -28.50 19.09
CA PRO A 165 4.66 -27.40 18.37
C PRO A 165 4.97 -27.82 16.92
N LYS A 166 4.41 -27.09 15.96
CA LYS A 166 4.72 -27.26 14.53
C LYS A 166 5.87 -26.32 14.16
N GLU A 167 7.07 -26.87 14.07
CA GLU A 167 8.20 -26.16 13.45
C GLU A 167 8.05 -26.13 11.93
N ILE A 168 8.21 -24.94 11.33
CA ILE A 168 8.35 -24.81 9.87
C ILE A 168 9.85 -24.96 9.56
N PRO A 169 10.27 -25.98 8.78
CA PRO A 169 11.68 -26.16 8.44
C PRO A 169 12.16 -24.99 7.57
N PHE A 170 13.07 -24.18 8.11
CA PHE A 170 13.61 -22.98 7.46
C PHE A 170 15.14 -23.01 7.44
N ALA A 171 15.74 -22.47 6.39
CA ALA A 171 17.18 -22.41 6.22
C ALA A 171 17.80 -21.44 7.26
N ARG A 172 18.54 -21.99 8.23
CA ARG A 172 19.19 -21.23 9.32
C ARG A 172 20.30 -20.28 8.83
N ILE A 173 20.75 -20.42 7.58
CA ILE A 173 21.72 -19.55 6.92
C ILE A 173 21.25 -19.29 5.49
N ILE A 174 21.11 -18.02 5.14
CA ILE A 174 20.71 -17.52 3.82
C ILE A 174 21.94 -16.99 3.10
N SER A 175 22.10 -17.34 1.83
CA SER A 175 23.28 -16.97 1.04
C SER A 175 23.27 -15.49 0.65
N THR A 176 24.47 -14.90 0.44
CA THR A 176 24.59 -13.51 -0.05
C THR A 176 23.80 -13.26 -1.34
N LYS A 177 23.66 -14.26 -2.22
CA LYS A 177 22.87 -14.15 -3.47
C LYS A 177 21.37 -14.06 -3.22
N GLU A 178 20.86 -14.77 -2.21
CA GLU A 178 19.45 -14.68 -1.83
C GLU A 178 19.15 -13.36 -1.11
N VAL A 179 20.06 -12.90 -0.24
CA VAL A 179 19.96 -11.57 0.38
C VAL A 179 20.04 -10.48 -0.68
N GLU A 180 20.93 -10.59 -1.68
CA GLU A 180 20.99 -9.69 -2.84
C GLU A 180 19.67 -9.64 -3.61
N LYS A 181 19.08 -10.81 -3.87
CA LYS A 181 17.79 -10.92 -4.54
C LYS A 181 16.69 -10.23 -3.72
N ALA A 182 16.62 -10.49 -2.42
CA ALA A 182 15.63 -9.91 -1.52
C ALA A 182 15.76 -8.39 -1.36
N VAL A 183 16.99 -7.86 -1.30
CA VAL A 183 17.25 -6.43 -1.03
C VAL A 183 17.22 -5.59 -2.32
N LEU A 184 17.79 -6.07 -3.43
CA LEU A 184 18.01 -5.27 -4.64
C LEU A 184 16.94 -5.41 -5.73
N HIS A 185 16.12 -6.47 -5.69
CA HIS A 185 15.12 -6.76 -6.73
C HIS A 185 13.68 -6.44 -6.28
N THR A 186 13.55 -5.65 -5.20
CA THR A 186 12.30 -4.93 -4.92
C THR A 186 11.98 -3.99 -6.09
N GLY A 187 10.69 -3.79 -6.39
CA GLY A 187 10.26 -2.87 -7.45
C GLY A 187 10.64 -1.41 -7.16
N ASN A 188 10.24 -0.48 -8.05
CA ASN A 188 10.44 0.96 -7.82
C ASN A 188 9.55 1.46 -6.64
N THR A 189 10.01 1.21 -5.42
CA THR A 189 9.40 1.69 -4.17
C THR A 189 9.82 3.12 -3.86
N THR A 190 9.00 3.81 -3.06
CA THR A 190 9.42 5.06 -2.41
C THR A 190 10.40 4.71 -1.29
N PRO A 191 11.52 5.43 -1.13
CA PRO A 191 12.43 5.21 0.00
C PRO A 191 11.71 5.45 1.34
N GLY A 192 12.22 4.85 2.41
CA GLY A 192 11.73 5.09 3.77
C GLY A 192 12.08 6.47 4.30
N SER A 193 11.88 6.67 5.60
CA SER A 193 12.27 7.90 6.31
C SER A 193 13.77 8.19 6.27
N ASP A 194 14.59 7.21 5.89
CA ASP A 194 16.04 7.34 5.70
C ASP A 194 16.46 7.90 4.33
N GLY A 195 15.53 8.00 3.38
CA GLY A 195 15.79 8.46 2.02
C GLY A 195 16.60 7.48 1.14
N ILE A 196 16.88 6.26 1.60
CA ILE A 196 17.72 5.30 0.88
C ILE A 196 16.87 4.55 -0.16
N THR A 197 17.22 4.69 -1.43
CA THR A 197 16.51 4.03 -2.55
C THR A 197 17.16 2.69 -2.93
N THR A 198 16.40 1.78 -3.54
CA THR A 198 16.93 0.51 -4.08
C THR A 198 18.11 0.73 -5.04
N ARG A 199 18.12 1.82 -5.81
CA ARG A 199 19.26 2.18 -6.68
C ARG A 199 20.53 2.56 -5.92
N MET A 200 20.39 3.18 -4.75
CA MET A 200 21.52 3.50 -3.88
C MET A 200 22.06 2.23 -3.20
N LEU A 201 21.17 1.30 -2.83
CA LEU A 201 21.57 -0.03 -2.36
C LEU A 201 22.29 -0.83 -3.46
N GLN A 202 21.79 -0.81 -4.70
CA GLN A 202 22.43 -1.43 -5.86
C GLN A 202 23.84 -0.86 -6.10
N ALA A 203 24.00 0.47 -6.04
CA ALA A 203 25.30 1.11 -6.19
C ALA A 203 26.26 0.84 -5.03
N ALA A 204 25.74 0.71 -3.80
CA ALA A 204 26.54 0.41 -2.60
C ALA A 204 26.84 -1.09 -2.42
N TRP A 205 26.12 -1.98 -3.11
CA TRP A 205 26.16 -3.43 -2.90
C TRP A 205 27.56 -4.05 -2.88
N PRO A 206 28.50 -3.70 -3.79
CA PRO A 206 29.86 -4.24 -3.77
C PRO A 206 30.64 -3.98 -2.47
N HIS A 207 30.18 -3.01 -1.66
CA HIS A 207 30.76 -2.69 -0.36
C HIS A 207 29.92 -3.23 0.80
N ILE A 208 28.59 -3.22 0.69
CA ILE A 208 27.68 -3.58 1.81
C ILE A 208 27.18 -5.03 1.79
N ALA A 209 27.40 -5.81 0.72
CA ALA A 209 26.87 -7.16 0.58
C ALA A 209 27.19 -8.08 1.78
N ARG A 210 28.45 -8.09 2.23
CA ARG A 210 28.89 -8.87 3.40
C ARG A 210 28.19 -8.43 4.69
N PRO A 211 28.28 -7.16 5.14
CA PRO A 211 27.63 -6.75 6.38
C PRO A 211 26.10 -6.86 6.33
N VAL A 212 25.45 -6.60 5.19
CA VAL A 212 24.00 -6.82 5.05
C VAL A 212 23.65 -8.30 5.23
N THR A 213 24.43 -9.23 4.66
CA THR A 213 24.22 -10.67 4.81
C THR A 213 24.49 -11.17 6.24
N THR A 214 25.52 -10.65 6.91
CA THR A 214 25.76 -10.94 8.34
C THR A 214 24.57 -10.48 9.19
N LEU A 215 24.11 -9.24 8.99
CA LEU A 215 22.97 -8.68 9.72
C LEU A 215 21.69 -9.48 9.46
N TYR A 216 21.37 -9.79 8.20
CA TYR A 216 20.18 -10.55 7.82
C TYR A 216 20.12 -11.93 8.49
N ASN A 217 21.24 -12.66 8.48
CA ASN A 217 21.33 -13.98 9.12
C ASN A 217 21.29 -13.90 10.65
N ALA A 218 21.87 -12.86 11.26
CA ALA A 218 21.76 -12.64 12.70
C ALA A 218 20.32 -12.36 13.14
N CYS A 219 19.58 -11.52 12.40
CA CYS A 219 18.17 -11.26 12.64
C CYS A 219 17.32 -12.54 12.59
N LEU A 220 17.57 -13.43 11.62
CA LEU A 220 16.89 -14.72 11.51
C LEU A 220 17.25 -15.67 12.65
N ARG A 221 18.55 -15.77 12.99
CA ARG A 221 19.04 -16.69 14.04
C ARG A 221 18.58 -16.29 15.45
N LEU A 222 18.53 -15.00 15.73
CA LEU A 222 18.17 -14.47 17.05
C LEU A 222 16.68 -14.05 17.14
N GLY A 223 15.92 -14.14 16.06
CA GLY A 223 14.51 -13.72 16.01
C GLY A 223 14.28 -12.21 16.11
N HIS A 224 15.36 -11.40 16.14
CA HIS A 224 15.28 -9.97 16.40
C HIS A 224 15.35 -9.12 15.14
N HIS A 225 14.41 -8.18 14.99
CA HIS A 225 14.39 -7.22 13.88
C HIS A 225 14.85 -5.84 14.34
N PRO A 226 15.76 -5.15 13.62
CA PRO A 226 16.33 -3.87 14.07
C PRO A 226 15.30 -2.74 14.20
N SER A 227 15.36 -1.99 15.30
CA SER A 227 14.48 -0.84 15.59
C SER A 227 14.49 0.21 14.49
N VAL A 228 15.64 0.49 13.88
CA VAL A 228 15.80 1.46 12.79
C VAL A 228 15.00 1.10 11.53
N PHE A 229 14.70 -0.18 11.31
CA PHE A 229 13.89 -0.65 10.19
C PHE A 229 12.40 -0.81 10.55
N LYS A 230 12.03 -0.69 11.84
CA LYS A 230 10.63 -0.64 12.31
C LYS A 230 9.96 0.73 12.12
N THR A 231 10.70 1.73 11.64
CA THR A 231 10.18 3.09 11.41
C THR A 231 9.62 3.24 9.99
N ALA A 232 8.36 3.66 9.86
CA ALA A 232 7.69 3.84 8.57
C ALA A 232 7.11 5.26 8.42
N GLU A 233 7.35 5.90 7.28
CA GLU A 233 6.62 7.14 6.93
C GLU A 233 5.31 6.77 6.23
N VAL A 234 4.18 7.07 6.86
CA VAL A 234 2.84 6.76 6.33
C VAL A 234 2.37 7.95 5.49
N VAL A 235 2.37 7.77 4.17
CA VAL A 235 1.79 8.74 3.23
C VAL A 235 0.30 8.42 3.04
N MET A 236 -0.56 9.31 3.54
CA MET A 236 -2.01 9.15 3.46
C MET A 236 -2.52 9.42 2.04
N ILE A 237 -2.73 8.36 1.26
CA ILE A 237 -3.32 8.45 -0.09
C ILE A 237 -4.85 8.31 0.02
N PRO A 238 -5.65 9.30 -0.44
CA PRO A 238 -7.10 9.18 -0.43
C PRO A 238 -7.56 8.14 -1.46
N LYS A 239 -8.06 7.00 -0.98
CA LYS A 239 -8.85 6.06 -1.78
C LYS A 239 -10.24 6.67 -2.05
N LEU A 240 -10.72 6.52 -3.28
CA LEU A 240 -12.15 6.67 -3.59
C LEU A 240 -12.86 5.39 -3.13
N ASN A 241 -13.86 5.56 -2.27
CA ASN A 241 -14.58 4.52 -1.51
C ASN A 241 -13.71 3.80 -0.43
N LYS A 242 -14.38 3.18 0.56
CA LYS A 242 -13.99 3.07 1.99
C LYS A 242 -12.74 2.21 2.34
N ARG A 243 -12.40 2.29 3.65
CA ARG A 243 -11.21 1.88 4.45
C ARG A 243 -11.50 0.62 5.32
N ASP A 244 -10.61 -0.07 6.06
CA ASP A 244 -9.12 -0.23 6.19
C ASP A 244 -8.83 -1.31 7.30
N LEU A 245 -7.62 -1.92 7.40
CA LEU A 245 -7.31 -3.15 8.21
C LEU A 245 -5.90 -3.21 8.90
N THR A 246 -5.66 -4.21 9.77
CA THR A 246 -4.42 -4.47 10.59
C THR A 246 -4.11 -6.00 10.74
N SER A 247 -3.10 -6.58 11.44
CA SER A 247 -2.06 -6.10 12.41
C SER A 247 -0.71 -6.92 12.41
N PHE A 248 0.47 -6.29 12.68
CA PHE A 248 1.83 -6.91 12.86
C PHE A 248 2.70 -6.21 13.95
N LEU A 249 2.04 -5.68 14.98
CA LEU A 249 2.40 -5.86 16.39
C LEU A 249 3.91 -6.11 16.67
N LEU A 250 4.80 -5.15 16.91
CA LEU A 250 4.84 -4.15 17.99
C LEU A 250 6.03 -3.19 17.75
N ASP A 251 6.16 -2.12 18.55
CA ASP A 251 7.31 -1.19 18.59
C ASP A 251 7.71 -0.55 17.26
N ARG A 252 6.72 -0.32 16.41
CA ARG A 252 6.88 0.42 15.16
C ARG A 252 6.62 1.90 15.42
N LEU A 253 7.44 2.77 14.84
CA LEU A 253 7.24 4.21 14.85
C LEU A 253 6.68 4.65 13.50
N ALA A 254 5.60 5.43 13.51
CA ALA A 254 5.04 6.01 12.30
C ALA A 254 4.90 7.53 12.38
N SER A 255 5.33 8.21 11.34
CA SER A 255 5.02 9.62 11.08
C SER A 255 4.08 9.72 9.89
N VAL A 256 3.07 10.60 9.98
CA VAL A 256 2.20 10.91 8.85
C VAL A 256 2.88 12.02 8.03
N ARG A 257 3.11 11.78 6.74
CA ARG A 257 3.44 12.85 5.79
C ARG A 257 2.23 13.18 4.92
N PHE A 258 1.90 14.47 4.88
CA PHE A 258 0.85 15.04 4.06
C PHE A 258 1.40 16.25 3.30
N GLN A 259 1.39 16.18 1.97
CA GLN A 259 2.08 17.11 1.08
C GLN A 259 3.54 17.34 1.49
N ASN A 260 3.86 18.53 2.01
CA ASN A 260 5.20 18.97 2.44
C ASN A 260 5.40 18.94 3.96
N ALA A 261 4.39 18.53 4.74
CA ALA A 261 4.44 18.46 6.20
C ALA A 261 4.55 17.00 6.68
N THR A 262 5.45 16.75 7.63
CA THR A 262 5.60 15.44 8.30
C THR A 262 5.42 15.63 9.81
N THR A 263 4.58 14.81 10.44
CA THR A 263 4.35 14.85 11.89
C THR A 263 5.52 14.23 12.67
N PRO A 264 5.67 14.52 13.97
CA PRO A 264 6.49 13.69 14.86
C PRO A 264 6.03 12.23 14.83
N SER A 265 6.96 11.31 15.10
CA SER A 265 6.68 9.87 15.17
C SER A 265 5.71 9.52 16.31
N ALA A 266 4.90 8.49 16.09
CA ALA A 266 3.99 7.88 17.06
C ALA A 266 4.28 6.37 17.17
N ARG A 267 4.17 5.77 18.37
CA ARG A 267 4.33 4.32 18.56
C ARG A 267 3.04 3.62 18.14
N LEU A 268 3.11 2.87 17.04
CA LEU A 268 2.05 1.98 16.59
C LEU A 268 2.11 0.69 17.39
N ARG A 269 1.15 0.51 18.29
CA ARG A 269 0.96 -0.73 19.05
C ARG A 269 0.37 -1.82 18.13
N CYS A 270 -0.69 -1.49 17.40
CA CYS A 270 -1.27 -2.34 16.36
C CYS A 270 -0.91 -1.97 14.89
N GLY A 271 -1.22 -2.85 13.92
CA GLY A 271 -1.06 -2.61 12.45
C GLY A 271 0.02 -3.45 11.75
N LEU A 272 -0.23 -4.04 10.56
CA LEU A 272 0.85 -4.59 9.71
C LEU A 272 1.46 -3.40 8.95
N PRO A 273 2.79 -3.31 8.75
CA PRO A 273 3.36 -2.29 7.87
C PRO A 273 2.97 -2.54 6.40
N GLN A 274 1.90 -1.89 5.93
CA GLN A 274 1.40 -2.02 4.56
C GLN A 274 2.49 -1.64 3.55
N GLY A 275 2.86 -2.58 2.69
CA GLY A 275 3.98 -2.45 1.74
C GLY A 275 5.27 -3.19 2.15
N SER A 276 5.36 -3.73 3.37
CA SER A 276 6.40 -4.69 3.72
C SER A 276 6.07 -6.08 3.16
N PRO A 277 6.97 -6.76 2.41
CA PRO A 277 6.74 -8.11 1.90
C PRO A 277 6.42 -9.14 3.01
N SER A 278 7.04 -9.00 4.18
CA SER A 278 6.80 -9.89 5.32
C SER A 278 5.37 -9.77 5.86
N SER A 279 4.74 -8.59 5.77
CA SER A 279 3.37 -8.39 6.26
C SER A 279 2.37 -9.31 5.60
N THR A 280 2.49 -9.52 4.28
CA THR A 280 1.63 -10.42 3.53
C THR A 280 1.79 -11.87 4.00
N VAL A 281 3.02 -12.30 4.29
CA VAL A 281 3.31 -13.67 4.74
C VAL A 281 2.70 -13.92 6.12
N ILE A 282 2.93 -13.02 7.09
CA ILE A 282 2.33 -13.22 8.42
C ILE A 282 0.81 -13.08 8.38
N TYR A 283 0.25 -12.16 7.58
CA TYR A 283 -1.19 -12.05 7.44
C TYR A 283 -1.82 -13.37 6.98
N ILE A 284 -1.23 -14.03 5.99
CA ILE A 284 -1.67 -15.36 5.51
C ILE A 284 -1.50 -16.42 6.61
N LEU A 285 -0.39 -16.42 7.36
CA LEU A 285 -0.17 -17.38 8.45
C LEU A 285 -1.19 -17.23 9.59
N ILE A 286 -1.64 -16.01 9.88
CA ILE A 286 -2.70 -15.73 10.87
C ILE A 286 -4.06 -16.18 10.33
N THR A 287 -4.41 -15.81 9.10
CA THR A 287 -5.74 -16.11 8.54
C THR A 287 -5.90 -17.55 8.07
N VAL A 288 -4.82 -18.32 7.88
CA VAL A 288 -4.90 -19.71 7.38
C VAL A 288 -5.75 -20.62 8.28
N ALA A 289 -5.80 -20.33 9.58
CA ALA A 289 -6.60 -21.06 10.56
C ALA A 289 -8.11 -21.04 10.26
N ILE A 290 -8.62 -19.97 9.63
CA ILE A 290 -10.04 -19.84 9.24
C ILE A 290 -10.46 -21.00 8.32
N TYR A 291 -9.58 -21.41 7.40
CA TYR A 291 -9.86 -22.48 6.44
C TYR A 291 -9.90 -23.87 7.08
N PHE A 292 -9.41 -24.03 8.32
CA PHE A 292 -9.41 -25.28 9.08
C PHE A 292 -10.53 -25.40 10.12
N LEU A 293 -11.38 -24.38 10.29
CA LEU A 293 -12.58 -24.47 11.14
C LEU A 293 -13.55 -25.55 10.62
N SER A 294 -14.47 -26.05 11.45
CA SER A 294 -15.51 -27.00 11.04
C SER A 294 -16.75 -26.27 10.46
N GLY A 295 -17.73 -27.03 9.95
CA GLY A 295 -19.09 -26.53 9.62
C GLY A 295 -19.35 -26.12 8.17
N ALA A 296 -18.34 -25.71 7.39
CA ALA A 296 -18.49 -25.47 5.95
C ALA A 296 -18.02 -26.69 5.15
N ALA A 297 -18.69 -27.00 4.03
CA ALA A 297 -18.31 -28.09 3.14
C ALA A 297 -16.99 -27.79 2.42
N GLN A 298 -16.78 -26.54 2.01
CA GLN A 298 -15.47 -26.01 1.57
C GLN A 298 -15.32 -24.56 2.04
N ARG A 299 -14.06 -24.09 2.17
CA ARG A 299 -13.73 -22.68 2.32
C ARG A 299 -12.71 -22.26 1.29
N TYR A 300 -12.86 -21.03 0.80
CA TYR A 300 -11.93 -20.39 -0.13
C TYR A 300 -11.56 -19.02 0.40
N GLY A 301 -10.42 -18.48 0.00
CA GLY A 301 -10.14 -17.08 0.26
C GLY A 301 -8.89 -16.57 -0.43
N TYR A 302 -8.79 -15.24 -0.44
CA TYR A 302 -7.74 -14.50 -1.11
C TYR A 302 -7.51 -13.18 -0.35
N ALA A 303 -6.33 -13.06 0.27
CA ALA A 303 -6.06 -11.98 1.22
C ALA A 303 -7.18 -11.90 2.29
N ASP A 304 -7.90 -10.78 2.38
CA ASP A 304 -8.98 -10.53 3.35
C ASP A 304 -10.35 -11.09 2.94
N ASP A 305 -10.55 -11.45 1.67
CA ASP A 305 -11.81 -12.04 1.20
C ASP A 305 -11.88 -13.53 1.56
N THR A 306 -12.85 -13.92 2.39
CA THR A 306 -13.15 -15.32 2.73
C THR A 306 -14.54 -15.72 2.24
N ALA A 307 -14.67 -16.91 1.66
CA ALA A 307 -15.94 -17.50 1.22
C ALA A 307 -16.12 -18.90 1.82
N MET A 308 -17.36 -19.25 2.17
CA MET A 308 -17.74 -20.56 2.70
C MET A 308 -18.82 -21.16 1.82
N LEU A 309 -18.64 -22.43 1.44
CA LEU A 309 -19.61 -23.20 0.66
C LEU A 309 -20.33 -24.19 1.58
N PHE A 310 -21.65 -24.19 1.50
CA PHE A 310 -22.55 -25.11 2.21
C PHE A 310 -23.34 -25.91 1.18
N ILE A 311 -23.52 -27.22 1.41
CA ILE A 311 -24.20 -28.14 0.50
C ILE A 311 -25.15 -28.98 1.35
N GLY A 312 -26.40 -29.11 0.89
CA GLY A 312 -27.46 -29.84 1.58
C GLY A 312 -28.73 -29.89 0.72
N ASP A 313 -29.74 -30.64 1.17
CA ASP A 313 -30.96 -30.94 0.39
C ASP A 313 -32.05 -29.85 0.44
N SER A 314 -31.83 -28.82 1.26
CA SER A 314 -32.72 -27.65 1.40
C SER A 314 -31.94 -26.36 1.70
N LEU A 315 -32.54 -25.21 1.35
CA LEU A 315 -32.00 -23.91 1.75
C LEU A 315 -31.99 -23.71 3.26
N GLU A 316 -32.98 -24.26 3.98
CA GLU A 316 -33.10 -24.11 5.43
C GLU A 316 -31.98 -24.86 6.17
N ASP A 317 -31.63 -26.07 5.73
CA ASP A 317 -30.49 -26.79 6.30
C ASP A 317 -29.15 -26.10 5.98
N THR A 318 -28.94 -25.66 4.73
CA THR A 318 -27.70 -24.94 4.36
C THR A 318 -27.59 -23.59 5.05
N ALA A 319 -28.69 -22.88 5.30
CA ALA A 319 -28.71 -21.65 6.09
C ALA A 319 -28.45 -21.91 7.58
N ARG A 320 -28.97 -23.01 8.15
CA ARG A 320 -28.64 -23.46 9.51
C ARG A 320 -27.13 -23.76 9.64
N GLN A 321 -26.57 -24.56 8.73
CA GLN A 321 -25.13 -24.82 8.67
C GLN A 321 -24.31 -23.52 8.55
N ALA A 322 -24.75 -22.57 7.72
CA ALA A 322 -24.08 -21.29 7.54
C ALA A 322 -24.11 -20.42 8.80
N ASN A 323 -25.26 -20.32 9.47
CA ASN A 323 -25.40 -19.61 10.74
C ASN A 323 -24.49 -20.20 11.84
N GLU A 324 -24.46 -21.54 11.97
CA GLU A 324 -23.57 -22.25 12.90
C GLU A 324 -22.09 -21.99 12.58
N ALA A 325 -21.70 -22.06 11.31
CA ALA A 325 -20.33 -21.83 10.87
C ALA A 325 -19.87 -20.37 11.01
N ILE A 326 -20.76 -19.39 10.77
CA ILE A 326 -20.48 -17.96 10.99
C ILE A 326 -20.33 -17.69 12.49
N ALA A 327 -21.21 -18.23 13.34
CA ALA A 327 -21.10 -18.08 14.79
C ALA A 327 -19.80 -18.69 15.36
N ALA A 328 -19.38 -19.85 14.84
CA ALA A 328 -18.11 -20.47 15.19
C ALA A 328 -16.90 -19.63 14.72
N MET A 329 -16.94 -19.11 13.49
CA MET A 329 -15.92 -18.22 12.92
C MET A 329 -15.78 -16.93 13.74
N GLU A 330 -16.90 -16.30 14.12
CA GLU A 330 -16.97 -15.14 15.00
C GLU A 330 -16.40 -15.42 16.39
N SER A 331 -16.74 -16.57 16.99
CA SER A 331 -16.21 -16.96 18.29
C SER A 331 -14.71 -17.24 18.28
N TRP A 332 -14.20 -17.83 17.20
CA TRP A 332 -12.77 -18.02 16.98
C TRP A 332 -12.05 -16.68 16.75
N GLY A 333 -12.63 -15.80 15.92
CA GLY A 333 -12.07 -14.49 15.64
C GLY A 333 -11.87 -13.64 16.89
N ARG A 334 -12.85 -13.64 17.81
CA ARG A 334 -12.71 -12.99 19.13
C ARG A 334 -11.55 -13.53 19.97
N GLY A 335 -11.23 -14.82 19.87
CA GLY A 335 -10.08 -15.42 20.55
C GLY A 335 -8.73 -14.99 19.96
N GLU A 336 -8.66 -14.82 18.64
CA GLU A 336 -7.45 -14.45 17.89
C GLU A 336 -7.35 -12.94 17.59
N ALA A 337 -8.20 -12.11 18.21
CA ALA A 337 -8.36 -10.67 17.95
C ALA A 337 -8.71 -10.29 16.48
N ILE A 338 -9.17 -11.25 15.68
CA ILE A 338 -9.63 -11.06 14.30
C ILE A 338 -11.10 -10.63 14.32
N HIS A 339 -11.40 -9.55 13.61
CA HIS A 339 -12.75 -9.00 13.49
C HIS A 339 -13.22 -9.16 12.05
N PHE A 340 -14.37 -9.79 11.85
CA PHE A 340 -15.04 -9.85 10.56
C PHE A 340 -15.92 -8.59 10.36
N ASP A 341 -16.33 -8.32 9.11
CA ASP A 341 -17.09 -7.13 8.75
C ASP A 341 -18.50 -7.54 8.25
N PRO A 342 -19.54 -7.46 9.09
CA PRO A 342 -20.92 -7.75 8.69
C PRO A 342 -21.42 -6.85 7.55
N GLU A 343 -20.82 -5.66 7.36
CA GLU A 343 -21.20 -4.76 6.25
C GLU A 343 -20.70 -5.21 4.88
N LYS A 344 -19.73 -6.14 4.82
CA LYS A 344 -19.23 -6.74 3.58
C LYS A 344 -19.73 -8.16 3.32
N THR A 345 -20.54 -8.72 4.24
CA THR A 345 -20.96 -10.11 4.12
C THR A 345 -22.11 -10.22 3.13
N GLU A 346 -21.85 -10.89 2.02
CA GLU A 346 -22.83 -11.20 0.97
C GLU A 346 -23.18 -12.69 1.01
N VAL A 347 -24.44 -13.01 0.72
CA VAL A 347 -24.96 -14.39 0.67
C VAL A 347 -25.58 -14.61 -0.70
N MET A 348 -25.45 -15.82 -1.24
CA MET A 348 -26.11 -16.24 -2.46
C MET A 348 -26.49 -17.72 -2.38
N HIS A 349 -27.65 -18.07 -2.91
CA HIS A 349 -28.14 -19.45 -2.97
C HIS A 349 -28.21 -19.94 -4.41
N PHE A 350 -27.68 -21.13 -4.65
CA PHE A 350 -27.79 -21.86 -5.92
C PHE A 350 -28.70 -23.07 -5.72
N SER A 351 -29.89 -23.05 -6.31
CA SER A 351 -30.82 -24.19 -6.33
C SER A 351 -31.36 -24.40 -7.74
N ARG A 352 -31.76 -25.64 -8.04
CA ARG A 352 -32.46 -26.01 -9.28
C ARG A 352 -33.99 -25.95 -9.15
N ARG A 353 -34.52 -25.74 -7.94
CA ARG A 353 -35.97 -25.72 -7.66
C ARG A 353 -36.46 -24.28 -7.73
N LYS A 354 -37.43 -23.97 -8.62
CA LYS A 354 -37.95 -22.60 -8.78
C LYS A 354 -38.51 -21.97 -7.50
N ALA A 355 -39.13 -22.75 -6.60
CA ALA A 355 -39.65 -22.26 -5.32
C ALA A 355 -38.55 -21.66 -4.41
N ASP A 356 -37.32 -22.16 -4.52
CA ASP A 356 -36.16 -21.72 -3.74
C ASP A 356 -35.60 -20.37 -4.26
N HIS A 357 -36.12 -19.81 -5.35
CA HIS A 357 -35.69 -18.49 -5.85
C HIS A 357 -36.34 -17.35 -5.07
N ASP A 358 -37.56 -17.56 -4.59
CA ASP A 358 -38.38 -16.58 -3.85
C ASP A 358 -38.25 -16.75 -2.33
N GLN A 359 -37.85 -17.94 -1.86
CA GLN A 359 -37.56 -18.21 -0.45
C GLN A 359 -36.06 -18.06 -0.17
N SER A 360 -35.68 -17.04 0.60
CA SER A 360 -34.34 -16.93 1.22
C SER A 360 -34.50 -17.02 2.73
N PRO A 361 -34.03 -18.09 3.37
CA PRO A 361 -33.78 -18.10 4.81
C PRO A 361 -32.85 -16.93 5.18
N ILE A 362 -32.95 -16.47 6.43
CA ILE A 362 -32.10 -15.39 6.95
C ILE A 362 -30.79 -16.00 7.45
N ILE A 363 -29.68 -15.37 7.08
CA ILE A 363 -28.37 -15.64 7.65
C ILE A 363 -27.99 -14.47 8.56
N HIS A 364 -27.45 -14.77 9.73
CA HIS A 364 -27.05 -13.80 10.74
C HIS A 364 -25.52 -13.70 10.80
N HIS A 365 -25.00 -12.48 10.86
CA HIS A 365 -23.60 -12.20 11.14
C HIS A 365 -23.53 -11.16 12.26
N GLY A 366 -23.32 -11.63 13.49
CA GLY A 366 -23.59 -10.83 14.68
C GLY A 366 -25.06 -10.42 14.71
N ASP A 367 -25.33 -9.15 15.05
CA ASP A 367 -26.69 -8.60 15.11
C ASP A 367 -27.32 -8.32 13.72
N LYS A 368 -26.58 -8.56 12.63
CA LYS A 368 -27.04 -8.22 11.27
C LYS A 368 -27.73 -9.40 10.58
N GLU A 369 -28.95 -9.16 10.12
CA GLU A 369 -29.65 -10.02 9.17
C GLU A 369 -29.13 -9.81 7.73
N ILE A 370 -28.88 -10.92 7.03
CA ILE A 370 -28.38 -10.97 5.66
C ILE A 370 -29.31 -11.87 4.86
N ARG A 371 -29.76 -11.38 3.70
CA ARG A 371 -30.62 -12.09 2.76
C ARG A 371 -29.84 -12.36 1.48
N ALA A 372 -30.14 -13.45 0.79
CA ALA A 372 -29.43 -13.81 -0.42
C ALA A 372 -29.66 -12.80 -1.55
N ALA A 373 -28.57 -12.34 -2.16
CA ALA A 373 -28.60 -11.47 -3.34
C ALA A 373 -28.93 -12.29 -4.61
N PRO A 374 -29.53 -11.68 -5.65
CA PRO A 374 -29.74 -12.33 -6.94
C PRO A 374 -28.44 -12.52 -7.73
N SER A 375 -27.43 -11.69 -7.44
CA SER A 375 -26.06 -11.84 -7.92
C SER A 375 -25.08 -11.24 -6.91
N MET A 376 -23.86 -11.77 -6.89
CA MET A 376 -22.77 -11.28 -6.03
C MET A 376 -21.48 -11.11 -6.84
N ARG A 377 -20.55 -10.30 -6.36
CA ARG A 377 -19.25 -10.09 -7.03
C ARG A 377 -18.09 -10.52 -6.15
N TRP A 378 -17.52 -11.68 -6.45
CA TRP A 378 -16.40 -12.24 -5.68
C TRP A 378 -15.12 -12.30 -6.53
N LEU A 379 -14.02 -11.77 -5.99
CA LEU A 379 -12.68 -11.69 -6.64
C LEU A 379 -12.68 -11.15 -8.08
N GLY A 380 -13.65 -10.27 -8.38
CA GLY A 380 -13.82 -9.64 -9.69
C GLY A 380 -14.73 -10.39 -10.67
N ILE A 381 -15.09 -11.64 -10.36
CA ILE A 381 -16.07 -12.46 -11.09
C ILE A 381 -17.47 -12.13 -10.59
N TRP A 382 -18.45 -12.11 -11.49
CA TRP A 382 -19.87 -12.06 -11.14
C TRP A 382 -20.43 -13.48 -11.06
N LEU A 383 -21.20 -13.74 -10.01
CA LEU A 383 -21.96 -14.97 -9.83
C LEU A 383 -23.44 -14.60 -9.82
N ASP A 384 -24.24 -15.24 -10.67
CA ASP A 384 -25.67 -15.06 -10.85
C ASP A 384 -26.42 -16.43 -10.86
N LYS A 385 -27.75 -16.39 -10.68
CA LYS A 385 -28.62 -17.57 -10.49
C LYS A 385 -29.01 -18.25 -11.81
#